data_AF-A0A662W5D8-F1
#
_entry.id   AF-A0A662W5D8-F1
#
_cell.length_a   1.000
_cell.length_b   1.000
_cell.length_c   1.000
_cell.angle_alpha   90.00
_cell.angle_beta   90.00
_cell.angle_gamma   90.00
#
_symmetry.space_group_name_H-M   'P 1'
#
loop_
_entity.id
_entity.type
_entity.pdbx_description
1 polymer ?
#
loop_
_entity_poly.entity_id
_entity_poly.type
_entity_poly.pdbx_seq_one_letter_code
_entity_poly.pdbx_strand_id
1 'polypeptide(L)' 'MIADVYIELKEGVTDPEGEATKKALKLLGFNNVKSVSTRKVFRIEIDENDKEKAEEEIRQMCEKLLANPVIQKYRINWIS' A
#
# COMPACT_ATOMS: atom_id res chain seq x y z
N MET A 1 -17.20 -8.98 4.07
CA MET A 1 -16.81 -7.83 3.23
C MET A 1 -15.38 -7.98 2.73
N ILE A 2 -15.00 -7.34 1.62
CA ILE A 2 -13.62 -7.44 1.08
C ILE A 2 -12.99 -6.04 0.91
N ALA A 3 -11.78 -5.86 1.43
CA ALA A 3 -10.98 -4.64 1.27
C ALA A 3 -9.56 -4.93 0.79
N ASP A 4 -9.04 -4.06 -0.08
CA ASP A 4 -7.61 -3.95 -0.36
C ASP A 4 -7.00 -2.89 0.54
N VAL A 5 -6.02 -3.28 1.36
CA VAL A 5 -5.25 -2.40 2.24
C VAL A 5 -3.88 -2.14 1.62
N TYR A 6 -3.68 -0.91 1.15
CA TYR A 6 -2.44 -0.46 0.55
C TYR A 6 -1.49 0.03 1.63
N ILE A 7 -0.26 -0.49 1.67
CA ILE A 7 0.83 -0.02 2.54
C ILE A 7 1.89 0.64 1.66
N GLU A 8 2.12 1.92 1.91
CA GLU A 8 2.96 2.80 1.09
C GLU A 8 3.96 3.53 1.98
N LEU A 9 5.16 3.82 1.48
CA LEU A 9 6.14 4.64 2.19
C LEU A 9 5.62 6.08 2.33
N LYS A 10 5.95 6.73 3.44
CA LYS A 10 5.65 8.16 3.65
C LYS A 10 6.50 9.02 2.72
N GLU A 11 6.03 10.25 2.49
CA GLU A 11 6.80 11.24 1.75
C GLU A 11 8.16 11.50 2.41
N GLY A 12 9.20 11.64 1.59
CA GLY A 12 10.57 11.80 2.06
C GLY A 12 11.29 10.49 2.42
N VAL A 13 10.60 9.35 2.47
CA VAL A 13 11.24 8.05 2.65
C VAL A 13 11.63 7.49 1.28
N THR A 14 12.92 7.16 1.13
CA THR A 14 13.44 6.57 -0.11
C THR A 14 12.82 5.21 -0.36
N ASP A 15 12.40 4.96 -1.61
CA ASP A 15 12.00 3.67 -2.15
C ASP A 15 13.10 3.14 -3.10
N PRO A 16 14.06 2.34 -2.62
CA PRO A 16 15.14 1.83 -3.47
C PRO A 16 14.64 0.92 -4.60
N GLU A 17 13.56 0.17 -4.36
CA GLU A 17 13.00 -0.77 -5.33
C GLU A 17 12.29 -0.04 -6.47
N GLY A 18 11.53 1.01 -6.14
CA GLY A 18 10.92 1.89 -7.13
C GLY A 18 11.96 2.57 -8.02
N GLU A 19 13.03 3.10 -7.43
CA GLU A 19 14.12 3.73 -8.20
C GLU A 19 14.88 2.72 -9.07
N ALA A 20 15.15 1.51 -8.58
CA ALA A 20 15.76 0.45 -9.39
C ALA A 20 14.87 0.06 -10.58
N THR A 21 13.57 -0.11 -10.33
CA THR A 21 12.58 -0.45 -11.37
C THR A 21 12.48 0.64 -12.43
N LYS A 22 12.44 1.91 -12.02
CA LYS A 22 12.46 3.06 -12.94
C LYS A 22 13.70 3.05 -13.84
N LYS A 23 14.88 2.77 -13.29
CA LYS A 23 16.12 2.66 -14.08
C LYS A 23 16.04 1.51 -15.09
N ALA A 24 15.55 0.35 -14.66
CA ALA A 24 15.35 -0.80 -15.54
C ALA A 24 14.39 -0.48 -16.70
N LEU A 25 13.25 0.15 -16.41
CA LEU A 25 12.29 0.57 -17.44
C LEU A 25 12.90 1.54 -18.46
N LYS A 26 13.72 2.50 -18.03
CA LYS A 26 14.44 3.39 -18.95
C LYS A 26 15.41 2.64 -19.85
N LEU A 27 16.15 1.66 -19.33
CA LEU A 27 17.07 0.83 -20.12
C LEU A 27 16.32 -0.02 -21.16
N LEU A 28 15.08 -0.40 -20.88
CA LEU A 28 14.19 -1.10 -21.81
C LEU A 28 13.52 -0.17 -22.85
N GLY A 29 13.82 1.14 -22.83
CA GLY A 29 13.30 2.12 -23.80
C GLY A 29 12.05 2.89 -23.36
N PHE A 30 11.52 2.63 -22.15
CA PHE A 30 10.35 3.34 -21.62
C PHE A 30 10.73 4.72 -21.04
N ASN A 31 11.15 5.64 -21.92
CA ASN A 31 11.67 6.95 -21.54
C ASN A 31 10.60 7.92 -20.97
N ASN A 32 9.32 7.62 -21.15
CA ASN A 32 8.20 8.41 -20.64
C ASN A 32 7.86 8.15 -19.16
N VAL A 33 8.50 7.16 -18.52
CA VAL A 33 8.29 6.85 -17.10
C VAL A 33 8.96 7.89 -16.21
N LYS A 34 8.16 8.70 -15.52
CA LYS A 34 8.64 9.79 -14.65
C LYS A 34 9.05 9.29 -13.25
N SER A 35 8.26 8.40 -12.67
CA SER A 35 8.47 7.83 -11.34
C SER A 35 7.90 6.41 -11.29
N VAL A 36 8.44 5.61 -10.38
CA VAL A 36 7.89 4.31 -9.99
C VAL A 36 7.94 4.28 -8.47
N SER A 37 6.85 3.83 -7.86
CA SER A 37 6.80 3.53 -6.43
C SER A 37 6.30 2.12 -6.22
N THR A 38 6.81 1.49 -5.18
CA THR A 38 6.39 0.18 -4.73
C THR A 38 5.45 0.32 -3.54
N ARG A 39 4.52 -0.62 -3.45
CA ARG A 39 3.56 -0.70 -2.35
C ARG A 39 3.15 -2.13 -2.13
N LYS A 40 2.87 -2.47 -0.88
CA LYS A 40 2.27 -3.77 -0.55
C LYS A 40 0.75 -3.62 -0.51
N VAL A 41 0.03 -4.62 -1.01
CA VAL A 41 -1.43 -4.67 -0.90
C VAL A 41 -1.81 -5.96 -0.16
N PHE A 42 -2.54 -5.81 0.94
CA PHE A 42 -3.20 -6.93 1.59
C PHE A 42 -4.66 -6.93 1.16
N ARG A 43 -5.11 -8.02 0.52
CA ARG A 43 -6.53 -8.26 0.33
C ARG A 43 -7.07 -8.98 1.54
N ILE A 44 -8.03 -8.38 2.21
CA ILE A 44 -8.60 -8.88 3.46
C ILE A 44 -10.09 -9.13 3.22
N GLU A 45 -10.50 -10.37 3.43
CA GLU A 45 -11.90 -10.74 3.59
C GLU A 45 -12.21 -10.77 5.09
N ILE A 46 -13.20 -10.00 5.51
CA ILE A 46 -13.60 -9.83 6.91
C ILE A 46 -15.05 -10.29 7.08
N ASP A 47 -15.29 -11.16 8.06
CA ASP A 47 -16.62 -11.65 8.40
C ASP A 47 -17.31 -10.67 9.37
N GLU A 48 -17.61 -9.48 8.85
CA GLU A 48 -18.35 -8.42 9.52
C GLU A 48 -19.28 -7.76 8.49
N ASN A 49 -20.46 -7.34 8.93
CA ASN A 49 -21.51 -6.74 8.12
C ASN A 49 -21.62 -5.23 8.35
N ASP A 50 -21.07 -4.73 9.45
CA ASP A 50 -20.95 -3.31 9.75
C ASP A 50 -19.62 -2.75 9.23
N LYS A 51 -19.70 -1.86 8.24
CA LYS A 51 -18.53 -1.27 7.61
C LYS A 51 -17.66 -0.47 8.58
N GLU A 52 -18.25 0.24 9.54
CA GLU A 52 -17.46 1.05 10.48
C GLU A 52 -16.65 0.17 11.43
N LYS A 53 -17.26 -0.92 11.91
CA LYS A 53 -16.54 -1.92 12.73
C LYS A 53 -15.44 -2.60 11.94
N ALA A 54 -15.75 -3.02 10.71
CA ALA A 54 -14.79 -3.66 9.84
C ALA A 54 -13.60 -2.72 9.53
N GLU A 55 -13.86 -1.42 9.35
CA GLU A 55 -12.81 -0.43 9.14
C GLU A 55 -11.94 -0.21 10.39
N GLU A 56 -12.53 -0.16 11.59
CA GLU A 56 -11.79 -0.07 12.85
C GLU A 56 -10.91 -1.31 13.09
N GLU A 57 -11.41 -2.51 12.78
CA GLU A 57 -10.63 -3.74 12.88
C GLU A 57 -9.43 -3.72 11.93
N ILE A 58 -9.63 -3.36 10.66
CA ILE A 58 -8.53 -3.20 9.69
C ILE A 58 -7.54 -2.13 10.18
N ARG A 59 -8.02 -1.03 10.77
CA ARG A 59 -7.17 0.02 11.35
C ARG A 59 -6.25 -0.55 12.42
N GLN A 60 -6.81 -1.34 13.33
CA GLN A 60 -6.02 -2.01 14.37
C GLN A 60 -5.02 -3.02 13.80
N MET A 61 -5.39 -3.76 12.74
CA MET A 61 -4.46 -4.65 12.05
C MET A 61 -3.28 -3.86 11.46
N CYS A 62 -3.54 -2.70 10.85
CA CYS A 62 -2.52 -1.81 10.32
C CYS A 62 -1.57 -1.30 11.40
N GLU A 63 -2.10 -0.80 12.51
CA GLU A 63 -1.31 -0.26 13.62
C GLU A 63 -0.49 -1.32 14.35
N LYS A 64 -1.04 -2.53 14.51
CA LYS A 64 -0.39 -3.61 15.27
C LYS A 64 0.59 -4.44 14.44
N LEU A 65 0.41 -4.53 13.12
CA LEU A 65 1.15 -5.50 12.30
C LEU A 65 1.46 -5.03 10.88
N LEU A 66 0.46 -4.57 10.13
CA LEU A 66 0.60 -4.47 8.66
C LEU A 66 1.45 -3.28 8.21
N ALA A 67 1.48 -2.19 8.99
CA ALA A 67 2.22 -0.98 8.68
C ALA A 67 3.25 -0.67 9.77
N ASN A 68 4.43 -0.21 9.37
CA ASN A 68 5.32 0.50 10.28
C ASN A 68 4.93 1.99 10.31
N PRO A 69 4.31 2.51 11.39
CA PRO A 69 3.76 3.87 11.42
C PRO A 69 4.85 4.96 11.37
N VAL A 70 6.12 4.63 11.58
CA VAL A 70 7.22 5.60 11.47
C VAL A 70 7.45 5.97 10.00
N ILE A 71 7.52 4.97 9.13
CA ILE A 71 7.97 5.13 7.74
C ILE A 71 6.91 4.82 6.68
N GLN A 72 5.79 4.20 7.07
CA GLN A 72 4.70 3.81 6.16
C GLN A 72 3.38 4.46 6.56
N LYS A 73 2.51 4.61 5.57
CA LYS A 73 1.09 4.97 5.69
C LYS A 73 0.26 3.89 5.02
N TYR A 74 -1.02 3.83 5.36
CA TYR A 74 -1.95 2.89 4.72
C TYR A 74 -3.20 3.58 4.18
N ARG A 75 -3.85 2.92 3.23
CA ARG A 75 -5.15 3.31 2.67
C ARG A 75 -6.01 2.08 2.47
N ILE A 76 -7.26 2.16 2.93
CA ILE A 76 -8.25 1.09 2.78
C ILE A 76 -9.10 1.37 1.53
N ASN A 77 -9.30 0.36 0.70
CA ASN A 77 -10.17 0.43 -0.48
C ASN A 77 -11.10 -0.78 -0.49
N TRP A 78 -12.37 -0.55 -0.15
CA TRP A 78 -13.41 -1.57 -0.23
C TRP A 78 -13.68 -1.98 -1.69
N ILE A 79 -13.78 -3.28 -1.95
CA ILE A 79 -13.96 -3.83 -3.32
C ILE A 79 -15.44 -4.03 -3.64
N SER A 80 -16.24 -4.40 -2.64
CA SER A 80 -17.69 -4.57 -2.70
C SER A 80 -18.28 -4.68 -1.31
#